data_AF-A0AAE4J539-F1
#
_entry.id   AF-A0AAE4J539-F1
#
_cell.length_a   1.000
_cell.length_b   1.000
_cell.length_c   1.000
_cell.angle_alpha   90.00
_cell.angle_beta   90.00
_cell.angle_gamma   90.00
#
_symmetry.space_group_name_H-M   'P 1'
#
loop_
_entity.id
_entity.type
_entity.pdbx_description
1 polymer ?
#
loop_
_entity_poly.entity_id
_entity_poly.type
_entity_poly.pdbx_seq_one_letter_code
_entity_poly.pdbx_strand_id
1 'polypeptide(L)'
;MLLNYGSAKWETALEEHMGNVPTLVEQYAMARKMEMVPLKLNDGTELELSPGAHSQLIKDIIVEFGPRFAPEAEVIYIGDTGAKEDHFRKDRLAELGVSVDRKGKLPDVVLYWQKRNWLLLIESVTSHGPVDGKRHGELAKLFASAKPGLVYVTAFPDRKVMAKYLMELSWETEVWVADAPTHMIHLNGDRFLGPHT
;
A
#
# COMPACT_ATOMS: atom_id res chain seq x y z
N MET A 1 35.61 -30.25 -7.71
CA MET A 1 35.85 -28.91 -8.27
C MET A 1 37.19 -28.33 -7.81
N LEU A 2 37.34 -27.87 -6.56
CA LEU A 2 38.60 -27.30 -6.02
C LEU A 2 39.83 -28.23 -6.10
N LEU A 3 39.63 -29.54 -6.19
CA LEU A 3 40.71 -30.54 -6.34
C LEU A 3 41.37 -30.56 -7.74
N ASN A 4 40.77 -29.91 -8.76
CA ASN A 4 41.31 -29.86 -10.13
C ASN A 4 41.91 -28.49 -10.50
N TYR A 5 42.06 -27.59 -9.53
CA TYR A 5 42.53 -26.21 -9.75
C TYR A 5 43.91 -26.21 -10.39
N GLY A 6 44.04 -25.59 -11.57
CA GLY A 6 45.27 -25.52 -12.36
C GLY A 6 45.53 -26.68 -13.32
N SER A 7 44.59 -27.63 -13.48
CA SER A 7 44.69 -28.70 -14.48
C SER A 7 43.89 -28.40 -15.75
N ALA A 8 44.22 -29.05 -16.87
CA ALA A 8 43.46 -28.96 -18.12
C ALA A 8 41.99 -29.44 -18.00
N LYS A 9 41.63 -30.10 -16.88
CA LYS A 9 40.26 -30.54 -16.58
C LYS A 9 39.48 -29.54 -15.72
N TRP A 10 40.08 -28.41 -15.37
CA TRP A 10 39.46 -27.37 -14.54
C TRP A 10 38.30 -26.67 -15.25
N GLU A 11 38.48 -26.25 -16.50
CA GLU A 11 37.48 -25.49 -17.26
C GLU A 11 36.21 -26.34 -17.49
N THR A 12 36.37 -27.60 -17.89
CA THR A 12 35.24 -28.52 -18.08
C THR A 12 34.49 -28.79 -16.77
N ALA A 13 35.23 -28.99 -15.66
CA ALA A 13 34.62 -29.19 -14.35
C ALA A 13 33.99 -27.90 -13.76
N LEU A 14 34.41 -26.72 -14.24
CA LEU A 14 33.85 -25.42 -13.88
C LEU A 14 32.51 -25.18 -14.57
N GLU A 15 32.44 -25.39 -15.88
CA GLU A 15 31.21 -25.31 -16.66
C GLU A 15 30.15 -26.31 -16.20
N GLU A 16 30.56 -27.56 -15.91
CA GLU A 16 29.64 -28.62 -15.48
C GLU A 16 29.05 -28.36 -14.07
N HIS A 17 29.77 -27.63 -13.21
CA HIS A 17 29.25 -27.19 -11.91
C HIS A 17 28.40 -25.92 -12.03
N MET A 18 28.80 -24.95 -12.85
CA MET A 18 28.02 -23.73 -13.09
C MET A 18 26.69 -24.03 -13.81
N GLY A 19 26.62 -25.09 -14.61
CA GLY A 19 25.37 -25.55 -15.23
C GLY A 19 24.43 -26.34 -14.29
N ASN A 20 24.94 -26.86 -13.16
CA ASN A 20 24.18 -27.68 -12.20
C ASN A 20 23.87 -26.95 -10.88
N VAL A 21 24.52 -25.82 -10.60
CA VAL A 21 24.26 -25.01 -9.41
C VAL A 21 23.40 -23.82 -9.82
N PRO A 22 22.12 -23.75 -9.38
CA PRO A 22 21.28 -22.60 -9.63
C PRO A 22 22.01 -21.35 -9.13
N THR A 23 22.17 -20.35 -9.98
CA THR A 23 22.88 -19.14 -9.59
C THR A 23 22.18 -18.49 -8.40
N LEU A 24 22.92 -17.81 -7.52
CA LEU A 24 22.30 -17.09 -6.40
C LEU A 24 21.19 -16.15 -6.89
N VAL A 25 21.36 -15.55 -8.07
CA VAL A 25 20.35 -14.71 -8.73
C VAL A 25 19.07 -15.48 -9.05
N GLU A 26 19.17 -16.70 -9.57
CA GLU A 26 18.00 -17.57 -9.85
C GLU A 26 17.35 -18.10 -8.56
N GLN A 27 18.14 -18.44 -7.54
CA GLN A 27 17.63 -18.82 -6.23
C GLN A 27 16.88 -17.66 -5.55
N TYR A 28 17.44 -16.45 -5.59
CA TYR A 28 16.78 -15.23 -5.12
C TYR A 28 15.53 -14.90 -5.95
N ALA A 29 15.56 -15.11 -7.27
CA ALA A 29 14.40 -14.89 -8.13
C ALA A 29 13.26 -15.90 -7.85
N MET A 30 13.59 -17.16 -7.56
CA MET A 30 12.62 -18.18 -7.14
C MET A 30 12.04 -17.91 -5.76
N ALA A 31 12.87 -17.52 -4.77
CA ALA A 31 12.39 -17.13 -3.45
C ALA A 31 11.44 -15.92 -3.51
N ARG A 32 11.79 -14.90 -4.32
CA ARG A 32 10.93 -13.72 -4.53
C ARG A 32 9.62 -14.04 -5.25
N LYS A 33 9.59 -15.02 -6.16
CA LYS A 33 8.35 -15.46 -6.83
C LYS A 33 7.40 -16.22 -5.91
N MET A 34 7.88 -16.83 -4.83
CA MET A 34 7.03 -17.63 -3.91
C MET A 34 6.39 -16.81 -2.77
N GLU A 35 6.79 -15.55 -2.53
CA GLU A 35 6.31 -14.75 -1.39
C GLU A 35 5.56 -13.45 -1.75
N MET A 36 5.29 -13.17 -3.04
CA MET A 36 4.51 -11.98 -3.40
C MET A 36 3.07 -12.10 -2.88
N VAL A 37 2.47 -10.96 -2.51
CA VAL A 37 1.09 -10.89 -2.04
C VAL A 37 0.17 -10.62 -3.25
N PRO A 38 -0.65 -11.59 -3.69
CA PRO A 38 -1.53 -11.38 -4.84
C PRO A 38 -2.70 -10.46 -4.47
N LEU A 39 -3.02 -9.54 -5.38
CA LEU A 39 -4.10 -8.57 -5.26
C LEU A 39 -4.91 -8.54 -6.56
N LYS A 40 -6.23 -8.60 -6.44
CA LYS A 40 -7.15 -8.46 -7.57
C LYS A 40 -8.06 -7.26 -7.33
N LEU A 41 -8.08 -6.34 -8.28
CA LEU A 41 -8.91 -5.15 -8.25
C LEU A 41 -10.31 -5.45 -8.81
N ASN A 42 -11.27 -4.57 -8.49
CA ASN A 42 -12.67 -4.71 -8.92
C ASN A 42 -12.85 -4.69 -10.44
N ASP A 43 -11.94 -4.05 -11.17
CA ASP A 43 -11.92 -3.98 -12.64
C ASP A 43 -11.29 -5.23 -13.30
N GLY A 44 -10.87 -6.20 -12.49
CA GLY A 44 -10.22 -7.43 -12.95
C GLY A 44 -8.71 -7.34 -13.07
N THR A 45 -8.09 -6.18 -12.83
CA THR A 45 -6.63 -6.03 -12.81
C THR A 45 -6.03 -6.90 -11.72
N GLU A 46 -5.02 -7.69 -12.07
CA GLU A 46 -4.27 -8.53 -11.13
C GLU A 46 -2.89 -7.92 -10.92
N LEU A 47 -2.51 -7.77 -9.65
CA LEU A 47 -1.27 -7.14 -9.21
C LEU A 47 -0.57 -8.08 -8.22
N GLU A 48 0.75 -7.98 -8.17
CA GLU A 48 1.57 -8.65 -7.17
C GLU A 48 2.26 -7.59 -6.32
N LEU A 49 1.92 -7.53 -5.02
CA LEU A 49 2.61 -6.69 -4.06
C LEU A 49 3.81 -7.44 -3.47
N SER A 50 4.79 -6.68 -3.02
CA SER A 50 5.96 -7.17 -2.31
C SER A 50 5.59 -7.88 -1.01
N PRO A 51 6.43 -8.81 -0.52
CA PRO A 51 6.18 -9.46 0.76
C PRO A 51 6.33 -8.47 1.93
N GLY A 52 5.45 -8.58 2.92
CA GLY A 52 5.60 -7.87 4.19
C GLY A 52 4.30 -7.38 4.80
N ALA A 53 4.38 -6.92 6.05
CA ALA A 53 3.21 -6.43 6.78
C ALA A 53 2.59 -5.17 6.15
N HIS A 54 3.41 -4.27 5.60
CA HIS A 54 2.93 -3.02 4.97
C HIS A 54 2.11 -3.31 3.70
N SER A 55 2.64 -4.15 2.82
CA SER A 55 1.97 -4.59 1.59
C SER A 55 0.74 -5.44 1.87
N GLN A 56 0.78 -6.27 2.93
CA GLN A 56 -0.42 -6.99 3.39
C GLN A 56 -1.52 -6.02 3.85
N LEU A 57 -1.17 -4.97 4.61
CA LEU A 57 -2.15 -3.97 5.04
C LEU A 57 -2.68 -3.14 3.86
N ILE A 58 -1.87 -2.83 2.85
CA ILE A 58 -2.34 -2.24 1.58
C ILE A 58 -3.39 -3.14 0.92
N LYS A 59 -3.13 -4.45 0.85
CA LYS A 59 -4.11 -5.41 0.35
C LYS A 59 -5.39 -5.38 1.19
N ASP A 60 -5.27 -5.43 2.52
CA ASP A 60 -6.43 -5.41 3.43
C ASP A 60 -7.25 -4.12 3.26
N ILE A 61 -6.62 -2.98 3.03
CA ILE A 61 -7.30 -1.72 2.70
C ILE A 61 -8.15 -1.89 1.43
N ILE A 62 -7.62 -2.53 0.39
CA ILE A 62 -8.31 -2.66 -0.90
C ILE A 62 -9.41 -3.72 -0.83
N VAL A 63 -9.18 -4.84 -0.16
CA VAL A 63 -10.11 -6.00 -0.18
C VAL A 63 -11.08 -6.02 1.01
N GLU A 64 -10.72 -5.43 2.14
CA GLU A 64 -11.59 -5.39 3.33
C GLU A 64 -12.21 -4.00 3.54
N PHE A 65 -11.40 -2.94 3.60
CA PHE A 65 -11.89 -1.58 3.84
C PHE A 65 -12.69 -1.05 2.65
N GLY A 66 -12.15 -1.15 1.44
CA GLY A 66 -12.75 -0.63 0.21
C GLY A 66 -14.21 -1.07 0.04
N PRO A 67 -14.52 -2.38 0.00
CA PRO A 67 -15.88 -2.87 -0.15
C PRO A 67 -16.84 -2.46 0.97
N ARG A 68 -16.35 -2.18 2.19
CA ARG A 68 -17.19 -1.85 3.35
C ARG A 68 -17.50 -0.36 3.44
N PHE A 69 -16.50 0.49 3.21
CA PHE A 69 -16.60 1.93 3.48
C PHE A 69 -16.59 2.80 2.21
N ALA A 70 -16.15 2.24 1.09
CA ALA A 70 -16.14 2.89 -0.21
C ALA A 70 -16.49 1.87 -1.33
N PRO A 71 -17.68 1.23 -1.27
CA PRO A 71 -18.05 0.17 -2.21
C PRO A 71 -17.95 0.66 -3.66
N GLU A 72 -17.38 -0.18 -4.51
CA GLU A 72 -17.13 0.07 -5.94
C GLU A 72 -16.16 1.24 -6.21
N ALA A 73 -15.45 1.76 -5.20
CA ALA A 73 -14.44 2.78 -5.41
C ALA A 73 -13.34 2.27 -6.35
N GLU A 74 -12.90 3.17 -7.21
CA GLU A 74 -11.80 2.94 -8.15
C GLU A 74 -10.46 3.10 -7.41
N VAL A 75 -9.56 2.13 -7.58
CA VAL A 75 -8.19 2.24 -7.07
C VAL A 75 -7.36 3.10 -8.03
N ILE A 76 -7.01 4.31 -7.59
CA ILE A 76 -6.28 5.30 -8.39
C ILE A 76 -4.77 5.11 -8.24
N TYR A 77 -4.30 4.79 -7.03
CA TYR A 77 -2.88 4.63 -6.73
C TYR A 77 -2.66 3.58 -5.64
N ILE A 78 -1.59 2.80 -5.80
CA ILE A 78 -1.02 1.90 -4.79
C ILE A 78 0.49 2.16 -4.70
N GLY A 79 0.95 2.52 -3.51
CA GLY A 79 2.34 2.86 -3.20
C GLY A 79 3.08 1.73 -2.49
N ASP A 80 3.26 0.58 -3.14
CA ASP A 80 4.06 -0.51 -2.59
C ASP A 80 5.53 -0.42 -3.04
N THR A 81 6.41 0.05 -2.15
CA THR A 81 7.82 0.38 -2.46
C THR A 81 8.68 -0.80 -2.96
N GLY A 82 8.22 -2.04 -2.78
CA GLY A 82 8.89 -3.24 -3.25
C GLY A 82 8.26 -3.90 -4.48
N ALA A 83 7.13 -3.41 -4.99
CA ALA A 83 6.44 -4.01 -6.12
C ALA A 83 7.26 -3.87 -7.41
N LYS A 84 7.08 -4.83 -8.33
CA LYS A 84 7.66 -4.75 -9.68
C LYS A 84 6.90 -3.79 -10.57
N GLU A 85 5.61 -3.60 -10.31
CA GLU A 85 4.71 -2.76 -11.11
C GLU A 85 3.96 -1.81 -10.19
N ASP A 86 4.04 -0.51 -10.49
CA ASP A 86 3.29 0.52 -9.79
C ASP A 86 1.89 0.66 -10.40
N HIS A 87 0.84 0.41 -9.62
CA HIS A 87 -0.52 0.75 -10.04
C HIS A 87 -0.77 2.24 -9.83
N PHE A 88 -0.72 3.04 -10.90
CA PHE A 88 -1.00 4.47 -10.84
C PHE A 88 -1.76 4.97 -12.06
N ARG A 89 -3.03 5.32 -11.86
CA ARG A 89 -3.91 5.95 -12.86
C ARG A 89 -3.69 7.47 -12.90
N LYS A 90 -2.52 7.88 -13.39
CA LYS A 90 -2.09 9.29 -13.38
C LYS A 90 -3.07 10.21 -14.11
N ASP A 91 -3.49 9.84 -15.32
CA ASP A 91 -4.41 10.65 -16.12
C ASP A 91 -5.77 10.77 -15.43
N ARG A 92 -6.24 9.68 -14.82
CA ARG A 92 -7.48 9.68 -14.04
C ARG A 92 -7.39 10.61 -12.83
N LEU A 93 -6.27 10.59 -12.10
CA LEU A 93 -6.04 11.51 -10.99
C LEU A 93 -6.01 12.98 -11.45
N ALA A 94 -5.42 13.25 -12.63
CA ALA A 94 -5.41 14.58 -13.24
C ALA A 94 -6.83 15.05 -13.62
N GLU A 95 -7.68 14.18 -14.16
CA GLU A 95 -9.09 14.48 -14.43
C GLU A 95 -9.85 14.89 -13.16
N LEU A 96 -9.51 14.30 -12.02
CA LEU A 96 -10.04 14.63 -10.69
C LEU A 96 -9.46 15.93 -10.11
N GLY A 97 -8.57 16.61 -10.83
CA GLY A 97 -8.02 17.92 -10.45
C GLY A 97 -6.68 17.86 -9.72
N VAL A 98 -6.03 16.69 -9.67
CA VAL A 98 -4.77 16.51 -8.94
C VAL A 98 -3.68 16.06 -9.89
N SER A 99 -2.67 16.91 -10.09
CA SER A 99 -1.49 16.59 -10.90
C SER A 99 -0.28 16.41 -10.00
N VAL A 100 0.43 15.30 -10.20
CA VAL A 100 1.58 14.92 -9.36
C VAL A 100 2.79 14.63 -10.23
N ASP A 101 3.89 15.30 -9.91
CA ASP A 101 5.17 15.15 -10.62
C ASP A 101 6.02 14.00 -10.06
N ARG A 102 5.82 13.63 -8.79
CA ARG A 102 6.60 12.58 -8.10
C ARG A 102 5.70 11.70 -7.24
N LYS A 103 5.81 10.38 -7.43
CA LYS A 103 5.02 9.36 -6.71
C LYS A 103 5.24 9.36 -5.20
N GLY A 104 6.46 9.63 -4.73
CA GLY A 104 6.81 9.61 -3.29
C GLY A 104 6.15 10.68 -2.41
N LYS A 105 5.21 11.47 -2.94
CA LYS A 105 4.38 12.42 -2.17
C LYS A 105 2.93 11.95 -2.00
N LEU A 106 2.50 10.93 -2.74
CA LEU A 106 1.17 10.34 -2.61
C LEU A 106 1.08 9.50 -1.32
N PRO A 107 -0.13 9.27 -0.79
CA PRO A 107 -0.34 8.31 0.29
C PRO A 107 -0.22 6.88 -0.24
N ASP A 108 -0.10 5.90 0.64
CA ASP A 108 0.03 4.48 0.25
C ASP A 108 -1.11 3.96 -0.64
N VAL A 109 -2.35 4.41 -0.42
CA VAL A 109 -3.49 4.06 -1.27
C VAL A 109 -4.35 5.28 -1.55
N VAL A 110 -4.79 5.44 -2.80
CA VAL A 110 -5.80 6.44 -3.18
C VAL A 110 -6.99 5.73 -3.81
N LEU A 111 -8.16 5.89 -3.20
CA LEU A 111 -9.43 5.40 -3.74
C LEU A 111 -10.30 6.58 -4.19
N TYR A 112 -10.94 6.45 -5.35
CA TYR A 112 -11.96 7.40 -5.78
C TYR A 112 -13.34 6.75 -5.69
N TRP A 113 -14.20 7.27 -4.82
CA TRP A 113 -15.57 6.81 -4.66
C TRP A 113 -16.53 7.74 -5.40
N GLN A 114 -16.84 7.36 -6.64
CA GLN A 114 -17.67 8.13 -7.58
C GLN A 114 -19.02 8.50 -6.97
N LYS A 115 -19.67 7.55 -6.27
CA LYS A 115 -21.02 7.72 -5.71
C LYS A 115 -21.14 8.86 -4.71
N ARG A 116 -20.07 9.13 -3.95
CA ARG A 116 -20.00 10.26 -3.00
C ARG A 116 -19.17 11.43 -3.53
N ASN A 117 -18.52 11.25 -4.67
CA ASN A 117 -17.50 12.12 -5.21
C ASN A 117 -16.40 12.43 -4.17
N TRP A 118 -15.83 11.37 -3.59
CA TRP A 118 -14.75 11.47 -2.59
C TRP A 118 -13.46 10.83 -3.07
N LEU A 119 -12.33 11.44 -2.73
CA LEU A 119 -11.00 10.82 -2.74
C LEU A 119 -10.63 10.42 -1.31
N LEU A 120 -10.47 9.12 -1.11
CA LEU A 120 -9.96 8.57 0.14
C LEU A 120 -8.44 8.45 0.02
N LEU A 121 -7.73 9.16 0.88
CA LEU A 121 -6.28 9.23 0.98
C LEU A 121 -5.88 8.38 2.19
N ILE A 122 -5.32 7.20 1.95
CA ILE A 122 -5.14 6.17 2.97
C ILE A 122 -3.65 5.88 3.16
N GLU A 123 -3.14 6.02 4.38
CA GLU A 123 -1.79 5.58 4.76
C GLU A 123 -1.82 4.26 5.52
N SER A 124 -0.90 3.35 5.19
CA SER A 124 -0.73 2.04 5.81
C SER A 124 0.36 2.10 6.88
N VAL A 125 -0.03 2.04 8.16
CA VAL A 125 0.89 2.24 9.29
C VAL A 125 1.16 0.92 9.98
N THR A 126 2.36 0.39 9.77
CA THR A 126 2.81 -0.87 10.36
C THR A 126 3.95 -0.65 11.34
N SER A 127 5.10 -0.20 10.83
CA SER A 127 6.30 0.16 11.62
C SER A 127 6.88 1.53 11.27
N HIS A 128 6.54 2.08 10.11
CA HIS A 128 6.83 3.45 9.70
C HIS A 128 5.65 4.33 10.14
N GLY A 129 5.93 5.56 10.61
CA GLY A 129 5.00 6.40 11.37
C GLY A 129 3.71 6.82 10.63
N PRO A 130 2.69 7.31 11.36
CA PRO A 130 1.34 7.58 10.87
C PRO A 130 1.23 8.86 10.06
N VAL A 131 -0.01 9.17 9.61
CA VAL A 131 -0.37 10.55 9.23
C VAL A 131 -0.31 11.43 10.47
N ASP A 132 0.85 12.01 10.73
CA ASP A 132 0.99 13.11 11.67
C ASP A 132 0.38 14.41 11.09
N GLY A 133 0.22 15.44 11.92
CA GLY A 133 -0.33 16.73 11.50
C GLY A 133 0.44 17.37 10.33
N LYS A 134 1.73 17.06 10.20
CA LYS A 134 2.55 17.53 9.09
C LYS A 134 2.17 16.83 7.79
N ARG A 135 2.06 15.50 7.81
CA ARG A 135 1.67 14.69 6.66
C ARG A 135 0.26 15.01 6.19
N HIS A 136 -0.69 15.21 7.11
CA HIS A 136 -2.02 15.70 6.78
C HIS A 136 -1.95 17.04 6.02
N GLY A 137 -1.17 18.00 6.53
CA GLY A 137 -0.98 19.30 5.87
C GLY A 137 -0.29 19.20 4.50
N GLU A 138 0.63 18.26 4.32
CA GLU A 138 1.27 17.98 3.01
C GLU A 138 0.27 17.43 2.00
N LEU A 139 -0.55 16.45 2.39
CA LEU A 139 -1.60 15.87 1.55
C LEU A 139 -2.67 16.90 1.22
N ALA A 140 -3.13 17.68 2.19
CA ALA A 140 -4.10 18.75 1.97
C ALA A 140 -3.62 19.77 0.94
N LYS A 141 -2.33 20.14 0.96
CA LYS A 141 -1.72 21.01 -0.06
C LYS A 141 -1.61 20.33 -1.40
N LEU A 142 -1.19 19.07 -1.43
CA LEU A 142 -1.02 18.31 -2.66
C LEU A 142 -2.35 18.09 -3.40
N PHE A 143 -3.43 17.87 -2.64
CA PHE A 143 -4.77 17.62 -3.14
C PHE A 143 -5.68 18.87 -3.09
N ALA A 144 -5.13 20.07 -2.87
CA ALA A 144 -5.92 21.29 -2.70
C ALA A 144 -6.79 21.65 -3.92
N SER A 145 -6.39 21.20 -5.11
CA SER A 145 -7.14 21.41 -6.36
C SER A 145 -8.06 20.24 -6.73
N ALA A 146 -8.18 19.23 -5.86
CA ALA A 146 -9.07 18.11 -6.07
C ALA A 146 -10.52 18.60 -6.20
N LYS A 147 -11.21 18.11 -7.23
CA LYS A 147 -12.65 18.32 -7.42
C LYS A 147 -13.48 17.47 -6.45
N PRO A 148 -13.11 16.20 -6.14
CA PRO A 148 -13.76 15.41 -5.10
C PRO A 148 -13.49 15.95 -3.69
N GLY A 149 -14.38 15.66 -2.75
CA GLY A 149 -14.11 15.87 -1.32
C GLY A 149 -13.00 14.94 -0.84
N LEU A 150 -12.20 15.39 0.13
CA LEU A 150 -11.07 14.62 0.66
C LEU A 150 -11.46 13.91 1.97
N VAL A 151 -11.10 12.64 2.08
CA VAL A 151 -11.22 11.85 3.30
C VAL A 151 -9.84 11.27 3.61
N TYR A 152 -9.32 11.57 4.79
CA TYR A 152 -8.02 11.08 5.23
C TYR A 152 -8.22 9.88 6.14
N VAL A 153 -7.53 8.78 5.84
CA VAL A 153 -7.65 7.54 6.60
C VAL A 153 -6.27 7.07 7.01
N THR A 154 -6.08 6.80 8.28
CA THR A 154 -4.90 6.08 8.78
C THR A 154 -5.31 4.64 9.05
N ALA A 155 -4.70 3.68 8.34
CA ALA A 155 -4.97 2.27 8.49
C ALA A 155 -3.89 1.60 9.34
N PHE A 156 -4.30 0.71 10.25
CA PHE A 156 -3.42 -0.10 11.09
C PHE A 156 -3.74 -1.58 10.94
N PRO A 157 -2.77 -2.49 11.15
CA PRO A 157 -3.07 -3.92 11.15
C PRO A 157 -3.89 -4.31 12.39
N ASP A 158 -3.58 -3.73 13.54
CA ASP A 158 -4.23 -4.02 14.82
C ASP A 158 -4.21 -2.81 15.76
N ARG A 159 -5.04 -2.88 16.82
CA ARG A 159 -5.13 -1.81 17.82
C ARG A 159 -3.86 -1.65 18.67
N LYS A 160 -3.00 -2.67 18.76
CA LYS A 160 -1.73 -2.59 19.52
C LYS A 160 -0.73 -1.71 18.77
N VAL A 161 -0.66 -1.81 17.45
CA VAL A 161 0.13 -0.91 16.61
C VAL A 161 -0.44 0.50 16.68
N MET A 162 -1.76 0.66 16.50
CA MET A 162 -2.44 1.96 16.62
C MET A 162 -2.12 2.68 17.94
N ALA A 163 -2.14 1.97 19.06
CA ALA A 163 -1.91 2.55 20.38
C ALA A 163 -0.55 3.26 20.52
N LYS A 164 0.47 2.83 19.76
CA LYS A 164 1.80 3.46 19.76
C LYS A 164 1.79 4.86 19.14
N TYR A 165 0.84 5.10 18.25
CA TYR A 165 0.75 6.28 17.40
C TYR A 165 -0.45 7.17 17.72
N LEU A 166 -1.30 6.76 18.66
CA LEU A 166 -2.55 7.44 19.01
C LEU A 166 -2.37 8.95 19.27
N MET A 167 -1.27 9.32 19.92
CA MET A 167 -0.96 10.72 20.27
C MET A 167 -0.55 11.58 19.07
N GLU A 168 -0.17 10.97 17.95
CA GLU A 168 0.29 11.64 16.73
C GLU A 168 -0.81 11.79 15.68
N LEU A 169 -1.93 11.07 15.86
CA LEU A 169 -3.03 11.07 14.90
C LEU A 169 -3.71 12.45 14.83
N SER A 170 -3.93 12.91 13.60
CA SER A 170 -4.56 14.19 13.34
C SER A 170 -6.06 14.15 13.61
N TRP A 171 -6.61 15.19 14.22
CA TRP A 171 -8.06 15.44 14.22
C TRP A 171 -8.59 15.62 12.80
N GLU A 172 -9.91 15.49 12.63
CA GLU A 172 -10.61 15.53 11.35
C GLU A 172 -10.15 14.44 10.36
N THR A 173 -9.64 13.33 10.90
CA THR A 173 -9.27 12.14 10.12
C THR A 173 -9.98 10.90 10.63
N GLU A 174 -10.01 9.88 9.78
CA GLU A 174 -10.57 8.58 10.09
C GLU A 174 -9.45 7.58 10.38
N VAL A 175 -9.73 6.61 11.24
CA VAL A 175 -8.81 5.52 11.55
C VAL A 175 -9.52 4.19 11.32
N TRP A 176 -8.84 3.28 10.61
CA TRP A 176 -9.32 1.94 10.35
C TRP A 176 -8.30 0.91 10.86
N VAL A 177 -8.79 -0.22 11.34
CA VAL A 177 -7.95 -1.29 11.86
C VAL A 177 -8.36 -2.62 11.23
N ALA A 178 -7.41 -3.32 10.60
CA ALA A 178 -7.68 -4.53 9.85
C ALA A 178 -8.18 -5.69 10.73
N ASP A 179 -7.76 -5.77 12.00
CA ASP A 179 -8.24 -6.76 12.98
C ASP A 179 -9.70 -6.58 13.40
N ALA A 180 -10.31 -5.42 13.09
CA ALA A 180 -11.70 -5.09 13.36
C ALA A 180 -12.34 -4.41 12.13
N PRO A 181 -12.38 -5.11 10.98
CA PRO A 181 -12.51 -4.49 9.66
C PRO A 181 -13.89 -3.85 9.41
N THR A 182 -14.89 -4.16 10.23
CA THR A 182 -16.25 -3.64 10.14
C THR A 182 -16.46 -2.31 10.88
N HIS A 183 -15.44 -1.81 11.58
CA HIS A 183 -15.53 -0.60 12.39
C HIS A 183 -14.55 0.48 11.89
N MET A 184 -14.88 1.73 12.19
CA MET A 184 -14.04 2.89 11.94
C MET A 184 -14.03 3.76 13.20
N ILE A 185 -12.90 4.40 13.47
CA ILE A 185 -12.75 5.36 14.54
C ILE A 185 -12.69 6.74 13.90
N HIS A 186 -13.59 7.62 14.31
CA HIS A 186 -13.68 8.99 13.80
C HIS A 186 -12.99 9.93 14.79
N LEU A 187 -11.86 10.53 14.41
CA LEU A 187 -11.16 11.51 15.24
C LEU A 187 -11.74 12.90 14.99
N ASN A 188 -13.02 13.10 15.29
CA ASN A 188 -13.73 14.34 15.04
C ASN A 188 -14.81 14.61 16.11
N GLY A 189 -15.31 15.85 16.15
CA GLY A 189 -16.26 16.33 17.15
C GLY A 189 -17.74 16.10 16.80
N ASP A 190 -18.51 17.19 16.89
CA ASP A 190 -19.98 17.31 16.94
C ASP A 190 -20.80 16.58 15.87
N ARG A 191 -20.18 16.11 14.79
CA ARG A 191 -20.86 15.46 13.65
C ARG A 191 -21.61 14.16 14.00
N PHE A 192 -21.21 13.44 15.05
CA PHE A 192 -21.67 12.06 15.29
C PHE A 192 -22.24 11.80 16.70
N LEU A 193 -22.60 12.82 17.47
CA LEU A 193 -23.20 12.62 18.78
C LEU A 193 -24.63 12.07 18.68
N GLY A 194 -24.82 10.81 19.06
CA GLY A 194 -26.12 10.15 19.12
C GLY A 194 -26.01 8.71 19.66
N PRO A 195 -27.12 8.11 20.13
CA PRO A 195 -27.11 6.73 20.62
C PRO A 195 -26.80 5.71 19.51
N HIS A 196 -26.06 4.65 19.84
CA HIS A 196 -25.76 3.53 18.94
C HIS A 196 -26.83 2.42 18.93
N THR A 197 -28.00 2.69 19.51
CA THR A 197 -29.08 1.72 19.78
C THR A 197 -30.38 2.14 19.12
#